data_AF-A0A7K3B3X9-F1
#
_entry.id   AF-A0A7K3B3X9-F1
#
_cell.length_a   1.000
_cell.length_b   1.000
_cell.length_c   1.000
_cell.angle_alpha   90.00
_cell.angle_beta   90.00
_cell.angle_gamma   90.00
#
_symmetry.space_group_name_H-M   'P 1'
#
loop_
_entity.id
_entity.type
_entity.pdbx_description
1 polymer ?
#
loop_
_entity_poly.entity_id
_entity_poly.type
_entity_poly.pdbx_seq_one_letter_code
_entity_poly.pdbx_strand_id
1 'polypeptide(L)'
;MNLLLLVGAVALVAVALTDTPAAASGTQTAAASSGNSAALIGAAIAVAGASIGAAIAVAYTGAAALAALSERPELFGRAIVVVGLAEGIAIYGLVVAILLIGKA
;
A
#
# COMPACT_ATOMS: atom_id res chain seq x y z
N MET A 1 19.16 -1.03 -12.77
CA MET A 1 18.39 -0.73 -11.54
C MET A 1 16.89 -0.87 -11.75
N ASN A 2 16.33 -0.31 -12.82
CA ASN A 2 14.89 -0.42 -13.15
C ASN A 2 14.41 -1.86 -13.34
N LEU A 3 15.21 -2.72 -13.99
CA LEU A 3 14.86 -4.14 -14.15
C LEU A 3 14.85 -4.90 -12.82
N LEU A 4 15.75 -4.56 -11.89
CA LEU A 4 15.81 -5.18 -10.57
C LEU A 4 14.62 -4.74 -9.69
N LEU A 5 14.24 -3.45 -9.75
CA LEU A 5 13.05 -2.93 -9.08
C LEU A 5 11.77 -3.53 -9.65
N LEU A 6 11.69 -3.67 -10.98
CA LEU A 6 10.53 -4.28 -11.64
C LEU A 6 10.43 -5.78 -11.30
N VAL A 7 11.53 -6.52 -11.33
CA VAL A 7 11.59 -7.93 -10.91
C VAL A 7 11.25 -8.07 -9.43
N GLY A 8 11.72 -7.16 -8.57
CA GLY A 8 11.36 -7.13 -7.15
C GLY A 8 9.88 -6.86 -6.91
N ALA A 9 9.28 -5.89 -7.62
CA ALA A 9 7.85 -5.60 -7.56
C ALA A 9 7.01 -6.78 -8.08
N VAL A 10 7.41 -7.38 -9.20
CA VAL A 10 6.75 -8.56 -9.76
C VAL A 10 6.88 -9.78 -8.84
N ALA A 11 8.05 -9.98 -8.21
CA ALA A 11 8.23 -11.05 -7.23
C ALA A 11 7.38 -10.82 -5.98
N LEU A 12 7.25 -9.57 -5.51
CA LEU A 12 6.41 -9.23 -4.36
C LEU A 12 4.92 -9.43 -4.68
N VAL A 13 4.47 -9.04 -5.87
CA VAL A 13 3.12 -9.32 -6.37
C VAL A 13 2.89 -10.82 -6.54
N ALA A 14 3.86 -11.56 -7.10
CA ALA A 14 3.76 -13.01 -7.26
C ALA A 14 3.68 -13.72 -5.90
N VAL A 15 4.46 -13.29 -4.90
CA VAL A 15 4.38 -13.79 -3.52
C VAL A 15 3.03 -13.45 -2.88
N ALA A 16 2.50 -12.24 -3.10
CA ALA A 16 1.19 -11.84 -2.60
C ALA A 16 0.02 -12.62 -3.25
N LEU A 17 0.21 -13.13 -4.48
CA LEU A 17 -0.75 -13.95 -5.20
C LEU A 17 -0.65 -15.45 -4.84
N THR A 18 0.48 -15.89 -4.28
CA THR A 18 0.58 -17.24 -3.74
C THR A 18 -0.03 -17.28 -2.35
N ASP A 19 -1.00 -18.18 -2.12
CA ASP A 19 -1.54 -18.53 -0.80
C ASP A 19 -0.47 -19.22 0.07
N THR A 20 0.69 -18.57 0.26
CA THR A 20 1.64 -19.00 1.28
C THR A 20 1.03 -18.62 2.62
N PRO A 21 0.59 -19.59 3.44
CA PRO A 21 0.11 -19.25 4.77
C PRO A 21 1.31 -18.66 5.50
N ALA A 22 1.31 -17.33 5.68
CA ALA A 22 2.14 -16.73 6.70
C ALA A 22 1.79 -17.47 7.99
N ALA A 23 2.76 -18.23 8.52
CA ALA A 23 2.62 -18.98 9.76
C ALA A 23 2.57 -18.01 10.96
N ALA A 24 1.55 -17.15 10.97
CA ALA A 24 1.02 -16.54 12.16
C ALA A 24 -0.17 -17.43 12.57
N SER A 25 0.06 -18.23 13.60
CA SER A 25 -0.95 -19.03 14.28
C SER A 25 -2.22 -18.20 14.53
N GLY A 26 -3.30 -18.45 13.78
CA GLY A 26 -4.60 -17.85 14.09
C GLY A 26 -5.69 -17.83 13.01
N THR A 27 -5.39 -17.82 11.72
CA THR A 27 -6.47 -17.75 10.71
C THR A 27 -6.87 -19.13 10.24
N GLN A 28 -7.77 -19.75 11.00
CA GLN A 28 -8.53 -20.91 10.56
C GLN A 28 -9.16 -20.58 9.19
N THR A 29 -8.86 -21.39 8.17
CA THR A 29 -9.80 -21.68 7.09
C THR A 29 -11.01 -22.34 7.74
N ALA A 30 -11.86 -21.51 8.35
CA ALA A 30 -13.15 -21.92 8.85
C ALA A 30 -14.10 -21.91 7.65
N ALA A 31 -14.62 -23.10 7.35
CA ALA A 31 -15.76 -23.30 6.46
C ALA A 31 -16.79 -22.18 6.64
N ALA A 32 -17.34 -21.71 5.51
CA ALA A 32 -18.38 -20.70 5.38
C ALA A 32 -19.28 -20.57 6.62
N SER A 33 -18.85 -19.74 7.56
CA SER A 33 -19.72 -19.16 8.56
C SER A 33 -20.13 -17.81 8.01
N SER A 34 -21.42 -17.56 7.98
CA SER A 34 -22.11 -16.40 7.41
C SER A 34 -21.74 -15.04 8.05
N GLY A 35 -20.59 -14.94 8.73
CA GLY A 35 -19.95 -13.69 9.13
C GLY A 35 -19.36 -12.98 7.91
N ASN A 36 -19.35 -11.65 7.95
CA ASN A 36 -19.39 -10.73 6.81
C ASN A 36 -18.17 -10.79 5.85
N SER A 37 -17.99 -11.89 5.13
CA SER A 37 -16.89 -12.16 4.19
C SER A 37 -16.75 -11.09 3.09
N ALA A 38 -17.87 -10.47 2.70
CA ALA A 38 -17.89 -9.34 1.79
C ALA A 38 -17.13 -8.12 2.34
N ALA A 39 -17.20 -7.84 3.64
CA ALA A 39 -16.46 -6.74 4.24
C ALA A 39 -14.95 -7.00 4.31
N LEU A 40 -14.53 -8.25 4.53
CA LEU A 40 -13.11 -8.62 4.51
C LEU A 40 -12.51 -8.49 3.10
N ILE A 41 -13.24 -8.93 2.07
CA ILE A 41 -12.84 -8.75 0.67
C ILE A 41 -12.83 -7.26 0.30
N GLY A 42 -13.85 -6.50 0.72
CA GLY A 42 -13.91 -5.06 0.52
C GLY A 42 -12.74 -4.32 1.17
N ALA A 43 -12.34 -4.72 2.38
CA ALA A 43 -11.17 -4.18 3.07
C ALA A 43 -9.88 -4.44 2.29
N ALA A 44 -9.67 -5.67 1.78
CA ALA A 44 -8.51 -6.01 0.98
C ALA A 44 -8.43 -5.17 -0.32
N ILE A 45 -9.56 -5.01 -1.02
CA ILE A 45 -9.63 -4.20 -2.25
C ILE A 45 -9.33 -2.73 -1.96
N ALA A 46 -9.86 -2.19 -0.86
CA ALA A 46 -9.63 -0.79 -0.47
C ALA A 46 -8.14 -0.50 -0.22
N VAL A 47 -7.45 -1.38 0.52
CA VAL A 47 -5.99 -1.24 0.76
C VAL A 47 -5.20 -1.41 -0.53
N ALA A 48 -5.49 -2.45 -1.32
CA ALA A 48 -4.76 -2.72 -2.55
C ALA A 48 -4.89 -1.57 -3.57
N GLY A 49 -6.11 -1.08 -3.81
CA GLY A 49 -6.33 0.04 -4.72
C GLY A 49 -5.65 1.33 -4.26
N ALA A 50 -5.79 1.67 -2.98
CA ALA A 50 -5.20 2.88 -2.43
C ALA A 50 -3.66 2.85 -2.42
N SER A 51 -3.05 1.71 -2.07
CA SER A 51 -1.60 1.54 -2.07
C SER A 51 -0.99 1.61 -3.46
N ILE A 52 -1.65 1.07 -4.49
CA ILE A 52 -1.21 1.23 -5.88
C ILE A 52 -1.25 2.72 -6.29
N GLY A 53 -2.34 3.42 -5.98
CA GLY A 53 -2.46 4.85 -6.25
C GLY A 53 -1.41 5.69 -5.52
N ALA A 54 -1.16 5.40 -4.24
CA ALA A 54 -0.13 6.05 -3.44
C ALA A 54 1.27 5.80 -4.00
N ALA A 55 1.60 4.55 -4.37
CA ALA A 55 2.90 4.21 -4.93
C ALA A 55 3.20 5.01 -6.22
N ILE A 56 2.20 5.17 -7.09
CA ILE A 56 2.34 5.98 -8.31
C ILE A 56 2.58 7.45 -7.93
N ALA A 57 1.76 8.01 -7.05
CA ALA A 57 1.89 9.40 -6.62
C ALA A 57 3.27 9.66 -5.99
N VAL A 58 3.71 8.79 -5.08
CA VAL A 58 4.99 8.87 -4.38
C VAL A 58 6.17 8.71 -5.33
N ALA A 59 6.07 7.83 -6.34
CA ALA A 59 7.13 7.69 -7.34
C ALA A 59 7.39 9.00 -8.11
N TYR A 60 6.32 9.71 -8.51
CA TYR A 60 6.45 11.00 -9.20
C TYR A 60 6.88 12.13 -8.26
N THR A 61 6.21 12.29 -7.11
CA THR A 61 6.54 13.38 -6.17
C THR A 61 7.91 13.19 -5.55
N GLY A 62 8.31 11.94 -5.28
CA GLY A 62 9.64 11.60 -4.80
C GLY A 62 10.71 11.96 -5.81
N ALA A 63 10.59 11.51 -7.07
CA ALA A 63 11.55 11.85 -8.11
C ALA A 63 11.72 13.38 -8.28
N ALA A 64 10.61 14.13 -8.28
CA ALA A 64 10.64 15.58 -8.36
C ALA A 64 11.28 16.24 -7.11
N ALA A 65 10.99 15.71 -5.92
CA ALA A 65 11.58 16.17 -4.66
C ALA A 65 13.10 15.98 -4.64
N LEU A 66 13.59 14.82 -5.07
CA LEU A 66 15.03 14.53 -5.14
C LEU A 66 15.73 15.39 -6.19
N ALA A 67 15.09 15.62 -7.35
CA ALA A 67 15.62 16.52 -8.36
C ALA A 67 15.76 17.96 -7.83
N ALA A 68 14.72 18.50 -7.18
CA ALA A 68 14.76 19.83 -6.59
C ALA A 68 15.79 19.94 -5.46
N LEU A 69 15.94 18.88 -4.66
CA LEU A 69 16.92 18.84 -3.57
C LEU A 69 18.36 18.84 -4.08
N SER A 70 18.61 18.27 -5.26
CA SER A 70 19.95 18.25 -5.86
C SER A 70 20.47 19.64 -6.23
N GLU A 71 19.56 20.57 -6.56
CA GLU A 71 19.90 21.97 -6.84
C GLU A 71 19.78 22.86 -5.60
N ARG A 72 18.77 22.61 -4.76
CA ARG A 72 18.44 23.47 -3.61
C ARG A 72 18.20 22.62 -2.35
N PRO A 73 19.25 22.25 -1.61
CA PRO A 73 19.15 21.38 -0.43
C PRO A 73 18.31 21.99 0.71
N GLU A 74 18.26 23.31 0.79
CA GLU A 74 17.42 24.09 1.71
C GLU A 74 15.90 23.85 1.55
N LEU A 75 15.46 23.23 0.45
CA LEU A 75 14.06 22.88 0.23
C LEU A 75 13.63 21.54 0.88
N PHE A 76 14.55 20.80 1.52
CA PHE A 76 14.29 19.46 2.07
C PHE A 76 12.98 19.36 2.87
N GLY A 77 12.76 20.28 3.81
CA GLY A 77 11.57 20.27 4.67
C GLY A 77 10.26 20.44 3.90
N ARG A 78 10.25 21.23 2.82
CA ARG A 78 9.06 21.39 1.96
C ARG A 78 8.88 20.19 1.05
N ALA A 79 9.98 19.66 0.52
CA ALA A 79 9.98 18.52 -0.38
C ALA A 79 9.43 17.25 0.30
N ILE A 80 9.87 16.95 1.53
CA ILE A 80 9.41 15.77 2.26
C ILE A 80 7.92 15.86 2.65
N VAL A 81 7.42 17.07 2.91
CA VAL A 81 6.00 17.30 3.17
C VAL A 81 5.19 16.93 1.94
N VAL A 82 5.52 17.42 0.74
CA VAL A 82 4.80 17.09 -0.50
C VAL A 82 4.77 15.58 -0.77
N VAL A 83 5.91 14.89 -0.55
CA VAL A 83 5.97 13.42 -0.67
C VAL A 83 5.08 12.74 0.39
N GLY A 84 5.09 13.23 1.63
CA GLY A 84 4.22 12.71 2.69
C GLY A 84 2.72 12.94 2.44
N LEU A 85 2.34 14.03 1.78
CA LEU A 85 0.95 14.27 1.38
C LEU A 85 0.47 13.23 0.33
N ALA A 86 1.37 12.74 -0.53
CA ALA A 86 1.05 11.69 -1.49
C ALA A 86 0.74 10.34 -0.81
N GLU A 87 1.44 10.00 0.29
CA GLU A 87 1.16 8.81 1.12
C GLU A 87 -0.22 8.83 1.79
N GLY A 88 -0.84 10.01 1.95
CA GLY A 88 -2.18 10.14 2.51
C GLY A 88 -3.23 9.27 1.80
N ILE A 89 -3.05 9.00 0.50
CA ILE A 89 -3.92 8.11 -0.28
C ILE A 89 -3.96 6.70 0.32
N ALA A 90 -2.80 6.13 0.67
CA ALA A 90 -2.72 4.80 1.27
C ALA A 90 -3.33 4.78 2.68
N ILE A 91 -3.12 5.84 3.46
CA ILE A 91 -3.69 5.96 4.81
C ILE A 91 -5.21 5.95 4.76
N TYR A 92 -5.83 6.66 3.81
CA TYR A 92 -7.29 6.60 3.66
C TYR A 92 -7.80 5.21 3.27
N GLY A 93 -7.09 4.47 2.41
CA GLY A 93 -7.41 3.08 2.11
C GLY A 93 -7.35 2.17 3.34
N LEU A 94 -6.33 2.35 4.18
CA LEU A 94 -6.19 1.64 5.45
C LEU A 94 -7.30 1.99 6.44
N VAL A 95 -7.67 3.27 6.56
CA VAL A 95 -8.77 3.72 7.42
C VAL A 95 -10.08 3.06 6.99
N VAL A 96 -10.39 3.05 5.68
CA VAL A 96 -11.60 2.39 5.15
C VAL A 96 -11.58 0.90 5.47
N ALA A 97 -10.45 0.22 5.30
CA ALA A 97 -10.32 -1.19 5.61
C ALA A 97 -10.56 -1.50 7.10
N ILE A 98 -9.99 -0.70 8.01
CA ILE A 98 -10.21 -0.83 9.46
C ILE A 98 -11.69 -0.62 9.79
N LEU A 99 -12.36 0.35 9.17
CA LEU A 99 -13.79 0.61 9.38
C LEU A 99 -14.67 -0.55 8.88
N LEU A 100 -14.30 -1.19 7.77
CA LEU A 100 -15.00 -2.36 7.23
C LEU A 100 -14.80 -3.58 8.13
N ILE A 101 -13.56 -3.84 8.56
CA ILE A 101 -13.24 -4.94 9.48
C ILE A 101 -13.93 -4.75 10.83
N GLY A 102 -13.96 -3.53 11.37
CA GLY A 102 -14.64 -3.23 12.63
C GLY A 102 -16.18 -3.36 12.58
N LYS A 103 -16.75 -3.48 11.38
CA LYS A 103 -18.19 -3.70 11.13
C LYS A 103 -18.52 -5.12 10.65
N ALA A 104 -17.51 -5.95 10.39
CA ALA A 104 -17.66 -7.31 9.90
C ALA A 104 -17.98 -8.29 11.03
#